data_AF-A0AAV8YFN9-F1
#
_entry.id   AF-A0AAV8YFN9-F1
#
_cell.length_a   1.000
_cell.length_b   1.000
_cell.length_c   1.000
_cell.angle_alpha   90.00
_cell.angle_beta   90.00
_cell.angle_gamma   90.00
#
_symmetry.space_group_name_H-M   'P 1'
#
loop_
_entity.id
_entity.type
_entity.pdbx_description
1 polymer ?
#
loop_
_entity_poly.entity_id
_entity_poly.type
_entity_poly.pdbx_seq_one_letter_code
_entity_poly.pdbx_strand_id
1 'polypeptide(L)'
;MASKEQYTGLVRKRGSVKQRLTLFQKYLSDLIAVSALENYVIEEECVLELEQRLGTALSLLSEYEELQIQIELLVLESELDAQFQERAEFQTNYYTW
;
A
#
# COMPACT_ATOMS: atom_id res chain seq x y z
N MET A 1 8.75 -8.15 -26.48
CA MET A 1 9.32 -7.19 -25.53
C MET A 1 8.29 -6.12 -25.28
N ALA A 2 7.84 -5.96 -24.03
CA ALA A 2 6.99 -4.83 -23.68
C ALA A 2 7.74 -3.51 -23.86
N SER A 3 7.03 -2.44 -24.21
CA SER A 3 7.66 -1.15 -24.35
C SER A 3 8.12 -0.65 -22.97
N LYS A 4 9.29 -0.02 -22.92
CA LYS A 4 9.81 0.69 -21.75
C LYS A 4 8.77 1.64 -21.12
N GLU A 5 7.87 2.16 -21.95
CA GLU A 5 6.74 3.00 -21.56
C GLU A 5 5.71 2.26 -20.71
N GLN A 6 5.37 1.02 -21.06
CA GLN A 6 4.47 0.18 -20.27
C GLN A 6 5.05 -0.10 -18.87
N TYR A 7 6.32 -0.49 -18.80
CA TYR A 7 7.02 -0.70 -17.52
C TYR A 7 6.99 0.56 -16.65
N THR A 8 7.38 1.70 -17.24
CA THR A 8 7.42 2.98 -16.53
C THR A 8 6.03 3.38 -16.02
N GLY A 9 4.97 3.12 -16.79
CA GLY A 9 3.59 3.35 -16.40
C GLY A 9 3.17 2.51 -15.19
N LEU A 10 3.52 1.21 -15.19
CA LEU A 10 3.23 0.31 -14.06
C LEU A 10 3.96 0.73 -12.79
N VAL A 11 5.26 1.05 -12.89
CA VAL A 11 6.05 1.51 -11.73
C VAL A 11 5.47 2.79 -11.13
N ARG A 12 5.03 3.74 -11.97
CA ARG A 12 4.37 4.97 -11.49
C ARG A 12 3.06 4.68 -10.78
N LYS A 13 2.23 3.79 -11.32
CA LYS A 13 0.99 3.35 -10.68
C LYS A 13 1.26 2.68 -9.34
N ARG A 14 2.23 1.76 -9.29
CA ARG A 14 2.67 1.08 -8.07
C ARG A 14 3.10 2.10 -7.01
N GLY A 15 3.90 3.10 -7.39
CA GLY A 15 4.31 4.18 -6.49
C GLY A 15 3.14 4.99 -5.92
N SER A 16 2.14 5.32 -6.75
CA SER A 16 0.92 6.01 -6.31
C SER A 16 0.10 5.17 -5.31
N VAL A 17 -0.04 3.86 -5.58
CA VAL A 17 -0.73 2.93 -4.67
C VAL A 17 0.02 2.82 -3.33
N LYS A 18 1.35 2.68 -3.36
CA LYS A 18 2.19 2.69 -2.14
C LYS A 18 1.96 3.94 -1.30
N GLN A 19 1.96 5.12 -1.92
CA GLN A 19 1.70 6.38 -1.22
C GLN A 19 0.33 6.38 -0.53
N ARG A 20 -0.72 5.92 -1.20
CA ARG A 20 -2.08 5.86 -0.64
C ARG A 20 -2.17 4.88 0.51
N LEU A 21 -1.51 3.73 0.41
CA LEU A 21 -1.39 2.77 1.51
C LEU A 21 -0.67 3.41 2.72
N THR A 22 0.47 4.07 2.52
CA THR A 22 1.19 4.77 3.60
C THR A 22 0.32 5.85 4.27
N LEU A 23 -0.51 6.58 3.53
CA LEU A 23 -1.46 7.53 4.13
C LEU A 23 -2.50 6.84 5.02
N PHE A 24 -2.95 5.64 4.66
CA PHE A 24 -3.84 4.85 5.51
C PHE A 24 -3.14 4.33 6.77
N GLN A 25 -1.90 3.83 6.65
CA GLN A 25 -1.08 3.45 7.81
C GLN A 25 -0.89 4.62 8.79
N LYS A 26 -0.62 5.83 8.26
CA LYS A 26 -0.52 7.05 9.06
C LYS A 26 -1.84 7.36 9.77
N TYR A 27 -2.96 7.30 9.07
CA TYR A 27 -4.29 7.50 9.66
C TYR A 27 -4.53 6.53 10.84
N LEU A 28 -4.20 5.25 10.68
CA LEU A 28 -4.33 4.28 11.77
C LEU A 28 -3.40 4.60 12.95
N SER A 29 -2.17 5.02 12.67
CA SER A 29 -1.21 5.41 13.71
C SER A 29 -1.72 6.61 14.51
N ASP A 30 -2.24 7.63 13.83
CA ASP A 30 -2.82 8.82 14.45
C ASP A 30 -4.06 8.44 15.29
N LEU A 31 -4.93 7.56 14.76
CA LEU A 31 -6.12 7.07 15.47
C LEU A 31 -5.76 6.28 16.74
N ILE A 32 -4.74 5.41 16.68
CA ILE A 32 -4.24 4.65 17.83
C ILE A 32 -3.63 5.59 18.88
N ALA A 33 -2.87 6.59 18.45
CA ALA A 33 -2.26 7.56 19.36
C ALA A 33 -3.32 8.37 20.11
N VAL A 34 -4.39 8.79 19.42
CA VAL A 34 -5.51 9.51 20.04
C VAL A 34 -6.32 8.58 20.95
N SER A 35 -6.52 7.32 20.56
CA SER A 35 -7.29 6.36 21.37
C SER A 35 -6.60 5.92 22.65
N ALA A 36 -5.28 6.10 22.74
CA ALA A 36 -4.51 5.89 23.96
C ALA A 36 -4.68 7.00 25.02
N LEU A 37 -5.35 8.11 24.69
CA LEU A 37 -5.60 9.20 25.64
C LEU A 37 -6.69 8.80 26.66
N GLU A 38 -6.52 9.22 27.92
CA GLU A 38 -7.53 9.04 28.95
C GLU A 38 -8.87 9.67 28.53
N ASN A 39 -9.95 8.90 28.66
CA ASN A 39 -11.32 9.28 28.31
C ASN A 39 -11.62 9.45 26.82
N TYR A 40 -10.79 8.93 25.90
CA TYR A 40 -11.17 8.87 24.50
C TYR A 40 -12.38 7.95 24.30
N VAL A 41 -13.39 8.45 23.59
CA VAL A 41 -14.58 7.70 23.18
C VAL A 41 -14.58 7.62 21.66
N ILE A 42 -14.69 6.41 21.13
CA ILE A 42 -14.85 6.19 19.69
C ILE A 42 -16.31 6.50 19.33
N GLU A 43 -16.51 7.55 18.53
CA GLU A 43 -17.81 7.93 17.99
C GLU A 43 -18.21 7.00 16.82
N GLU A 44 -19.51 6.88 16.56
CA GLU A 44 -20.03 6.04 15.47
C GLU A 44 -19.52 6.51 14.10
N GLU A 45 -19.41 7.83 13.89
CA GLU A 45 -18.84 8.39 12.66
C GLU A 45 -17.38 7.95 12.46
N CYS A 46 -16.59 7.85 13.53
CA CYS A 46 -15.21 7.37 13.45
C CYS A 46 -15.14 5.90 13.03
N VAL A 47 -16.07 5.06 13.51
CA VAL A 47 -16.15 3.65 13.10
C VAL A 47 -16.49 3.53 11.62
N LEU A 48 -17.51 4.25 11.16
CA LEU A 48 -17.93 4.25 9.76
C LEU A 48 -16.82 4.75 8.83
N GLU A 49 -16.10 5.81 9.22
CA GLU A 49 -14.95 6.30 8.46
C GLU A 49 -13.83 5.26 8.39
N LEU A 50 -13.52 4.61 9.52
CA LEU A 50 -12.50 3.56 9.58
C LEU A 50 -12.87 2.39 8.67
N GLU A 51 -14.12 1.92 8.69
CA GLU A 51 -14.61 0.85 7.82
C GLU A 51 -14.49 1.21 6.33
N GLN A 52 -14.89 2.42 5.96
CA GLN A 52 -14.79 2.90 4.57
C GLN A 52 -13.32 2.96 4.11
N ARG A 53 -12.44 3.50 4.96
CA ARG A 53 -11.01 3.60 4.67
C ARG A 53 -10.35 2.23 4.60
N LEU A 54 -10.73 1.30 5.49
CA LEU A 54 -10.27 -0.08 5.46
C LEU A 54 -10.66 -0.77 4.15
N GLY A 55 -11.92 -0.65 3.72
CA GLY A 55 -12.36 -1.19 2.43
C GLY A 55 -11.53 -0.64 1.27
N THR A 56 -11.26 0.65 1.27
CA THR A 56 -10.38 1.30 0.27
C THR A 56 -8.95 0.76 0.33
N ALA A 57 -8.40 0.58 1.52
CA ALA A 57 -7.04 0.06 1.72
C ALA A 57 -6.90 -1.40 1.26
N LEU A 58 -7.91 -2.24 1.49
CA LEU A 58 -7.94 -3.62 1.00
C LEU A 58 -7.94 -3.67 -0.54
N SER A 59 -8.73 -2.81 -1.20
CA SER A 59 -8.69 -2.68 -2.65
C SER A 59 -7.32 -2.22 -3.16
N LEU A 60 -6.68 -1.28 -2.45
CA LEU A 60 -5.32 -0.81 -2.78
C LEU A 60 -4.26 -1.90 -2.61
N LEU A 61 -4.38 -2.77 -1.60
CA LEU A 61 -3.50 -3.92 -1.44
C LEU A 61 -3.64 -4.89 -2.61
N SER A 62 -4.87 -5.17 -3.05
CA SER A 62 -5.11 -6.00 -4.25
C SER A 62 -4.50 -5.35 -5.51
N GLU A 63 -4.73 -4.04 -5.71
CA GLU A 63 -4.17 -3.30 -6.85
C GLU A 63 -2.64 -3.31 -6.84
N TYR A 64 -2.02 -3.16 -5.65
CA TYR A 64 -0.58 -3.24 -5.48
C TYR A 64 -0.04 -4.60 -5.94
N GLU A 65 -0.67 -5.68 -5.49
CA GLU A 65 -0.30 -7.05 -5.82
C GLU A 65 -0.42 -7.34 -7.32
N GLU A 66 -1.52 -6.89 -7.95
CA GLU A 66 -1.72 -7.01 -9.39
C GLU A 66 -0.66 -6.24 -10.20
N LEU A 67 -0.32 -5.01 -9.78
CA LEU A 67 0.71 -4.21 -10.43
C LEU A 67 2.09 -4.86 -10.27
N GLN A 68 2.38 -5.42 -9.11
CA GLN A 68 3.63 -6.12 -8.84
C GLN A 68 3.80 -7.35 -9.73
N ILE A 69 2.77 -8.20 -9.81
CA ILE A 69 2.76 -9.37 -10.70
C ILE A 69 2.94 -8.95 -12.16
N GLN A 70 2.24 -7.90 -12.60
CA GLN A 70 2.40 -7.38 -13.96
C GLN A 70 3.82 -6.91 -14.26
N ILE A 71 4.49 -6.27 -13.29
CA ILE A 71 5.89 -5.86 -13.42
C ILE A 71 6.82 -7.07 -13.51
N GLU A 72 6.65 -8.06 -12.62
CA GLU A 72 7.46 -9.28 -12.57
C GLU A 72 7.34 -10.09 -13.88
N LEU A 73 6.14 -10.16 -14.47
CA LEU A 73 5.95 -10.80 -15.78
C LEU A 73 6.54 -10.01 -16.97
N LEU A 74 6.89 -8.73 -16.76
CA LEU A 74 7.35 -7.83 -17.82
C LEU A 74 8.87 -7.75 -17.94
N VAL A 75 9.57 -7.86 -16.80
CA VAL A 75 11.01 -7.66 -16.70
C VAL A 75 11.78 -8.91 -17.10
N LEU A 76 13.09 -8.75 -17.33
CA LEU A 76 13.97 -9.90 -17.57
C LEU A 76 14.17 -10.70 -16.28
N GLU A 77 14.51 -11.97 -16.41
CA GLU A 77 14.81 -12.85 -15.26
C GLU A 77 15.92 -12.25 -14.37
N SER A 78 16.93 -11.62 -14.98
CA SER A 78 18.01 -10.92 -14.26
C SER A 78 17.55 -9.72 -13.42
N GLU A 79 16.33 -9.23 -13.64
CA GLU A 79 15.75 -8.08 -12.94
C GLU A 79 14.68 -8.50 -11.91
N LEU A 80 14.29 -9.78 -11.86
CA LEU A 80 13.26 -10.29 -10.95
C LEU A 80 13.66 -10.13 -9.48
N ASP A 81 14.91 -10.47 -9.14
CA ASP A 81 15.40 -10.34 -7.75
C ASP A 81 15.26 -8.90 -7.24
N ALA A 82 15.51 -7.90 -8.10
CA ALA A 82 15.33 -6.51 -7.75
C ALA A 82 13.84 -6.16 -7.51
N GLN A 83 12.91 -6.77 -8.26
CA GLN A 83 11.47 -6.57 -8.04
C GLN A 83 10.96 -7.26 -6.77
N PHE A 84 11.47 -8.46 -6.46
CA PHE A 84 11.16 -9.15 -5.21
C PHE A 84 11.69 -8.40 -4.00
N GLN A 85 12.91 -7.87 -4.09
CA GLN A 85 13.49 -7.05 -3.03
C GLN A 85 12.69 -5.75 -2.82
N GLU A 86 12.29 -5.07 -3.89
CA GLU A 86 11.46 -3.85 -3.81
C GLU A 86 10.12 -4.10 -3.11
N ARG A 87 9.51 -5.25 -3.40
CA ARG A 87 8.29 -5.71 -2.76
C ARG A 87 8.50 -5.97 -1.28
N ALA A 88 9.53 -6.75 -0.95
CA ALA A 88 9.86 -7.11 0.42
C ALA A 88 10.13 -5.85 1.27
N GLU A 89 10.94 -4.92 0.77
CA GLU A 89 11.24 -3.66 1.45
C GLU A 89 9.99 -2.85 1.75
N PHE A 90 9.08 -2.72 0.78
CA PHE A 90 7.83 -2.00 1.01
C PHE A 90 6.93 -2.70 2.00
N GLN A 91 6.71 -4.01 1.86
CA GLN A 91 5.84 -4.76 2.76
C GLN A 91 6.40 -4.75 4.19
N THR A 92 7.71 -4.94 4.36
CA THR A 92 8.35 -4.81 5.68
C THR A 92 8.12 -3.43 6.27
N ASN A 93 8.38 -2.36 5.53
CA ASN A 93 8.17 -1.00 6.03
C ASN A 93 6.69 -0.69 6.32
N TYR A 94 5.78 -1.20 5.49
CA TYR A 94 4.34 -0.95 5.62
C TYR A 94 3.69 -1.70 6.79
N TYR A 95 4.15 -2.92 7.09
CA TYR A 95 3.63 -3.73 8.19
C TYR A 95 4.39 -3.56 9.50
N THR A 96 5.50 -2.81 9.49
CA THR A 96 6.19 -2.42 10.73
C THR A 96 5.43 -1.26 11.36
N TRP A 97 4.99 -1.47 12.60
CA TRP A 97 4.30 -0.49 13.44
C TRP A 97 5.26 0.11 14.48
#